data_AF-A0A9D6TAF8-F1
#
_entry.id   AF-A0A9D6TAF8-F1
#
_cell.length_a   1.000
_cell.length_b   1.000
_cell.length_c   1.000
_cell.angle_alpha   90.00
_cell.angle_beta   90.00
_cell.angle_gamma   90.00
#
_symmetry.space_group_name_H-M   'P 1'
#
loop_
_entity.id
_entity.type
_entity.pdbx_description
1 polymer ?
#
loop_
_entity_poly.entity_id
_entity_poly.type
_entity_poly.pdbx_seq_one_letter_code
_entity_poly.pdbx_strand_id
1 'polypeptide(L)'
;MALLPSPPRKYKAVLLGGLVLVMLLVLGAIFGDRGLIDLQRLRAEERRIEELAFQQQQANAALREHLDRLRSDDRYLERVARRRLRWAKPDEVIYSFAGQTALTR
;
A
#
# COMPACT_ATOMS: atom_id res chain seq x y z
N MET A 1 47.16 -33.73 -29.10
CA MET A 1 46.17 -33.40 -28.06
C MET A 1 46.81 -33.62 -26.70
N ALA A 2 47.62 -32.65 -26.23
CA ALA A 2 48.31 -32.78 -24.95
C ALA A 2 47.32 -32.45 -23.83
N LEU A 3 46.94 -33.47 -23.06
CA LEU A 3 46.20 -33.28 -21.82
C LEU A 3 47.04 -32.41 -20.89
N LEU A 4 46.45 -31.30 -20.43
CA LEU A 4 47.01 -30.43 -19.41
C LEU A 4 47.53 -31.29 -18.24
N PRO A 5 48.80 -31.13 -17.82
CA PRO A 5 49.34 -31.89 -16.71
C PRO A 5 48.53 -31.60 -15.44
N SER A 6 48.06 -32.64 -14.76
CA SER A 6 47.31 -32.51 -13.51
C SER A 6 48.12 -31.67 -12.51
N PRO A 7 47.58 -30.54 -12.02
CA PRO A 7 48.32 -29.68 -11.11
C PRO A 7 48.65 -30.45 -9.81
N PRO A 8 49.82 -30.22 -9.20
CA PRO A 8 50.20 -30.87 -7.94
C PRO A 8 49.14 -30.64 -6.86
N ARG A 9 48.93 -31.61 -5.96
CA ARG A 9 47.83 -31.64 -4.95
C ARG A 9 47.66 -30.33 -4.14
N LYS A 10 48.75 -29.58 -3.95
CA LYS A 10 48.79 -28.27 -3.27
C LYS A 10 48.06 -27.16 -4.06
N TYR A 11 48.21 -27.14 -5.38
CA TYR A 11 47.57 -26.17 -6.27
C TYR A 11 46.07 -26.42 -6.43
N LYS A 12 45.63 -27.69 -6.34
CA LYS A 12 44.19 -28.02 -6.30
C LYS A 12 43.51 -27.43 -5.07
N ALA A 13 44.16 -27.46 -3.91
CA ALA A 13 43.63 -26.84 -2.68
C ALA A 13 43.56 -25.31 -2.79
N VAL A 14 44.58 -24.67 -3.37
CA VAL A 14 44.58 -23.23 -3.62
C VAL A 14 43.47 -22.82 -4.60
N LEU A 15 43.29 -23.59 -5.68
CA LEU A 15 42.20 -23.37 -6.65
C LEU A 15 40.81 -23.53 -5.99
N LEU A 16 40.64 -24.56 -5.15
CA LEU A 16 39.39 -24.78 -4.44
C LEU A 16 39.09 -23.64 -3.45
N GLY A 17 40.11 -23.18 -2.71
CA GLY A 17 39.98 -22.05 -1.79
C GLY A 17 39.63 -20.76 -2.52
N GLY A 18 40.26 -20.50 -3.67
CA GLY A 18 39.93 -19.36 -4.53
C GLY A 18 38.49 -19.41 -5.05
N LEU A 19 38.03 -20.59 -5.49
CA LEU A 19 36.66 -20.79 -5.95
C LEU A 19 35.64 -20.50 -4.84
N VAL A 20 35.89 -21.02 -3.62
CA VAL A 20 35.02 -20.78 -2.46
C VAL A 20 34.99 -19.29 -2.11
N LEU A 21 36.12 -18.60 -2.15
CA LEU A 21 36.18 -17.16 -1.88
C LEU A 21 35.36 -16.36 -2.90
N VAL A 22 35.51 -16.64 -4.19
CA VAL A 22 34.72 -15.98 -5.24
C VAL A 22 33.22 -16.25 -5.05
N MET A 23 32.86 -17.48 -4.71
CA MET A 23 31.46 -17.85 -4.46
C MET A 23 30.89 -17.08 -3.25
N LEU A 24 31.64 -16.95 -2.17
CA LEU A 24 31.22 -16.16 -1.00
C LEU A 24 31.06 -14.67 -1.33
N LEU A 25 31.95 -14.10 -2.15
CA LEU A 25 31.83 -12.71 -2.60
C LEU A 25 30.59 -12.49 -3.48
N VAL A 26 30.30 -13.43 -4.38
CA VAL A 26 29.10 -13.38 -5.24
C VAL A 26 27.83 -13.52 -4.41
N LEU A 27 27.78 -14.46 -3.45
CA LEU A 27 26.65 -14.57 -2.53
C LEU A 27 26.49 -13.31 -1.70
N GLY A 28 27.57 -12.76 -1.13
CA GLY A 28 27.55 -11.51 -0.38
C GLY A 28 27.08 -10.32 -1.21
N ALA A 29 27.40 -10.28 -2.50
CA ALA A 29 26.93 -9.22 -3.41
C ALA A 29 25.43 -9.36 -3.76
N ILE A 30 24.91 -10.59 -3.81
CA ILE A 30 23.49 -10.87 -4.09
C ILE A 30 22.62 -10.69 -2.83
N PHE A 31 23.12 -11.11 -1.67
CA PHE A 31 22.41 -11.15 -0.39
C PHE A 31 22.78 -10.02 0.59
N GLY A 32 23.77 -9.19 0.31
CA GLY A 32 24.12 -8.05 1.17
C GLY A 32 23.06 -6.94 1.12
N ASP A 33 23.11 -6.01 2.08
CA ASP A 33 22.14 -4.91 2.33
C ASP A 33 21.81 -3.99 1.13
N ARG A 34 22.45 -4.18 -0.03
CA ARG A 34 22.17 -3.49 -1.31
C ARG A 34 22.15 -4.44 -2.50
N GLY A 35 21.84 -5.70 -2.26
CA GLY A 35 21.79 -6.73 -3.27
C GLY A 35 20.67 -6.49 -4.28
N LEU A 36 20.70 -7.25 -5.37
CA LEU A 36 19.72 -7.16 -6.46
C LEU A 36 18.27 -7.39 -5.99
N ILE A 37 18.10 -8.19 -4.93
CA ILE A 37 16.79 -8.50 -4.35
C ILE A 37 16.19 -7.27 -3.65
N ASP A 38 16.99 -6.53 -2.90
CA ASP A 38 16.53 -5.31 -2.22
C ASP A 38 16.19 -4.22 -3.22
N LEU A 39 16.95 -4.09 -4.31
CA LEU A 39 16.61 -3.12 -5.35
C LEU A 39 15.24 -3.40 -5.99
N GLN A 40 14.88 -4.68 -6.17
CA GLN A 40 13.55 -5.04 -6.67
C GLN A 40 12.45 -4.78 -5.62
N ARG A 41 12.72 -5.09 -4.35
CA ARG A 41 11.78 -4.80 -3.26
C ARG A 41 11.55 -3.31 -3.07
N LEU A 42 12.60 -2.50 -3.09
CA LEU A 42 12.48 -1.04 -3.00
C LEU A 42 11.66 -0.47 -4.16
N ARG A 43 11.89 -0.92 -5.38
CA ARG A 43 11.09 -0.49 -6.54
C ARG A 43 9.62 -0.91 -6.44
N ALA A 44 9.34 -2.08 -5.88
CA ALA A 44 7.97 -2.52 -5.66
C ALA A 44 7.29 -1.69 -4.56
N GLU A 45 8.00 -1.38 -3.49
CA GLU A 45 7.49 -0.57 -2.39
C GLU A 45 7.26 0.88 -2.82
N GLU A 46 8.18 1.44 -3.63
CA GLU A 46 8.04 2.78 -4.22
C GLU A 46 6.75 2.88 -5.04
N ARG A 47 6.50 1.94 -5.96
CA ARG A 47 5.26 1.90 -6.75
C ARG A 47 4.02 1.77 -5.87
N ARG A 48 4.08 0.94 -4.83
CA ARG A 48 2.96 0.75 -3.90
C ARG A 48 2.64 2.03 -3.15
N ILE A 49 3.66 2.76 -2.69
CA ILE A 49 3.50 4.03 -1.99
C ILE A 49 2.91 5.09 -2.94
N GLU A 50 3.39 5.16 -4.18
CA GLU A 50 2.85 6.07 -5.20
C GLU A 50 1.36 5.80 -5.47
N GLU A 51 0.99 4.52 -5.60
CA GLU A 51 -0.40 4.14 -5.87
C GLU A 51 -1.32 4.47 -4.68
N LEU A 52 -0.86 4.22 -3.45
CA LEU A 52 -1.57 4.63 -2.24
C LEU A 52 -1.71 6.15 -2.14
N ALA A 53 -0.66 6.90 -2.45
CA ALA A 53 -0.70 8.36 -2.46
C ALA A 53 -1.71 8.89 -3.49
N PHE A 54 -1.73 8.30 -4.69
CA PHE A 54 -2.68 8.67 -5.73
C PHE A 54 -4.14 8.39 -5.32
N GLN A 55 -4.41 7.22 -4.73
CA GLN A 55 -5.74 6.89 -4.21
C GLN A 55 -6.17 7.85 -3.10
N GLN A 56 -5.26 8.18 -2.18
CA GLN A 56 -5.54 9.15 -1.12
C GLN A 56 -5.80 10.56 -1.67
N GLN A 57 -5.07 10.99 -2.69
CA GLN A 57 -5.29 12.28 -3.33
C GLN A 57 -6.68 12.35 -3.98
N GLN A 58 -7.11 11.30 -4.69
CA GLN A 58 -8.45 11.24 -5.26
C GLN A 58 -9.54 11.28 -4.19
N ALA A 59 -9.39 10.50 -3.11
CA ALA A 59 -10.33 10.51 -2.00
C ALA A 59 -10.39 11.90 -1.34
N ASN A 60 -9.24 12.56 -1.17
CA ASN A 60 -9.19 13.93 -0.65
C ASN A 60 -9.92 14.92 -1.57
N ALA A 61 -9.72 14.82 -2.89
CA ALA A 61 -10.37 15.69 -3.85
C ALA A 61 -11.90 15.54 -3.81
N ALA A 62 -12.40 14.30 -3.79
CA ALA A 62 -13.83 14.02 -3.67
C ALA A 62 -14.41 14.53 -2.35
N LEU A 63 -13.70 14.36 -1.23
CA LEU A 63 -14.12 14.88 0.07
C LEU A 63 -14.16 16.41 0.10
N ARG A 64 -13.19 17.08 -0.52
CA ARG A 64 -13.17 18.54 -0.65
C ARG A 64 -14.35 19.04 -1.46
N GLU A 65 -14.64 18.40 -2.60
CA GLU A 65 -15.82 18.73 -3.40
C GLU A 65 -17.12 18.55 -2.60
N HIS A 66 -17.22 17.47 -1.81
CA HIS A 66 -18.36 17.26 -0.93
C HIS A 66 -18.50 18.35 0.14
N LEU A 67 -17.39 18.79 0.73
CA LEU A 67 -17.39 19.88 1.71
C LEU A 67 -17.76 21.22 1.06
N ASP A 68 -17.26 21.50 -0.14
CA ASP A 68 -17.58 22.71 -0.87
C ASP A 68 -19.08 22.76 -1.22
N ARG A 69 -19.65 21.64 -1.68
CA ARG A 69 -21.11 21.53 -1.90
C ARG A 69 -21.90 21.69 -0.61
N LEU A 70 -21.40 21.17 0.51
CA LEU A 70 -22.04 21.32 1.82
C LEU A 70 -22.01 22.76 2.33
N ARG A 71 -20.99 23.54 1.96
CA ARG A 71 -20.86 24.95 2.35
C ARG A 71 -21.56 25.93 1.42
N SER A 72 -21.63 25.61 0.12
CA SER A 72 -22.14 26.52 -0.91
C SER A 72 -23.61 26.29 -1.30
N ASP A 73 -24.17 25.11 -1.04
CA ASP A 73 -25.57 24.78 -1.33
C ASP A 73 -26.36 24.56 -0.03
N ASP A 74 -27.06 25.61 0.41
CA ASP A 74 -27.92 25.60 1.59
C ASP A 74 -28.99 24.49 1.55
N ARG A 75 -29.52 24.15 0.36
CA ARG A 75 -30.51 23.07 0.21
C ARG A 75 -29.87 21.70 0.34
N TYR A 76 -28.61 21.55 -0.06
CA TYR A 76 -27.87 20.31 0.20
C TYR A 76 -27.56 20.17 1.69
N LEU A 77 -27.10 21.23 2.34
CA LEU A 77 -26.86 21.28 3.79
C LEU A 77 -28.12 20.93 4.60
N GLU A 78 -29.25 21.57 4.30
CA GLU A 78 -30.52 21.31 4.97
C GLU A 78 -30.97 19.85 4.81
N ARG A 79 -30.86 19.29 3.60
CA ARG A 79 -31.19 17.89 3.34
C ARG A 79 -30.29 16.91 4.10
N VAL A 80 -29.01 17.23 4.30
CA VAL A 80 -28.07 16.42 5.08
C VAL A 80 -28.38 16.55 6.58
N ALA A 81 -28.62 17.76 7.07
CA ALA A 81 -28.97 18.01 8.47
C ALA A 81 -30.27 17.30 8.88
N ARG A 82 -31.32 17.40 8.06
CA ARG A 82 -32.60 16.71 8.31
C ARG A 82 -32.46 15.18 8.31
N ARG A 83 -31.72 14.61 7.35
CA ARG A 83 -31.60 13.15 7.20
C ARG A 83 -30.59 12.50 8.16
N ARG A 84 -29.40 13.08 8.33
CA ARG A 84 -28.33 12.48 9.13
C ARG A 84 -28.36 12.91 10.59
N LEU A 85 -28.67 14.18 10.85
CA LEU A 85 -28.64 14.73 12.21
C LEU A 85 -30.01 14.71 12.88
N ARG A 86 -31.08 14.33 12.15
CA ARG A 86 -32.48 14.52 12.58
C ARG A 86 -32.66 15.93 13.14
N TRP A 87 -32.15 16.91 12.40
CA TRP A 87 -32.23 18.30 12.76
C TRP A 87 -33.49 18.93 12.15
N ALA A 88 -34.20 19.70 12.96
CA ALA A 88 -35.37 20.49 12.57
C ALA A 88 -35.15 21.92 13.05
N LYS A 89 -35.72 22.90 12.34
CA LYS A 89 -35.67 24.29 12.80
C LYS A 89 -36.41 24.44 14.14
N PRO A 90 -36.14 25.51 14.92
CA PRO A 90 -36.79 25.72 16.22
C PRO A 90 -38.33 25.69 16.18
N ASP A 91 -38.92 25.98 15.01
CA ASP A 91 -40.35 26.00 14.73
C ASP A 91 -40.90 24.69 14.11
N GLU A 92 -40.08 23.64 13.99
CA GLU A 92 -40.45 22.38 13.32
C GLU A 92 -40.36 21.17 14.28
N VAL A 93 -41.29 20.21 14.13
CA VAL A 93 -41.37 19.01 14.98
C VAL A 93 -41.10 17.74 14.16
N ILE A 94 -40.21 16.87 14.65
CA ILE A 94 -39.84 15.61 13.98
C ILE A 94 -40.74 14.47 14.46
N TYR A 95 -41.62 13.99 13.58
CA TYR A 95 -42.40 12.79 13.83
C TYR A 95 -41.58 11.54 13.51
N SER A 96 -41.21 10.77 14.55
CA SER A 96 -40.61 9.44 14.39
C SER A 96 -41.66 8.37 14.68
N PHE A 97 -42.05 7.59 13.68
CA PHE A 97 -42.96 6.47 13.87
C PHE A 97 -42.18 5.31 14.51
N ALA A 98 -42.43 5.03 15.78
CA ALA A 98 -41.98 3.78 16.41
C ALA A 98 -42.68 2.62 15.67
N GLY A 99 -41.88 1.64 15.22
CA GLY A 99 -42.27 0.67 14.20
C GLY A 99 -43.64 0.02 14.42
N GLN A 100 -44.48 0.09 13.39
CA GLN A 100 -45.45 -0.96 13.08
C GLN A 100 -44.68 -2.19 12.60
N THR A 101 -43.99 -2.88 13.52
CA THR A 101 -43.33 -4.16 13.24
C THR A 101 -43.75 -5.13 14.33
N ALA A 102 -44.87 -5.82 14.06
CA ALA A 102 -45.29 -7.14 14.58
C ALA A 102 -46.81 -7.21 14.86
N LEU A 103 -47.63 -7.07 13.81
CA LEU A 103 -48.98 -7.68 13.77
C LEU A 103 -49.09 -8.54 12.51
N THR A 104 -48.16 -9.49 12.37
CA THR A 104 -48.36 -10.67 11.52
C THR A 104 -48.20 -11.86 12.45
N ARG A 105 -49.33 -12.31 12.99
CA ARG A 105 -49.49 -13.50 13.82
C ARG A 105 -49.75 -14.69 12.91
#